data_AF-A0A3N5EU03-F1
#
_entry.id   AF-A0A3N5EU03-F1
#
_cell.length_a   1.000
_cell.length_b   1.000
_cell.length_c   1.000
_cell.angle_alpha   90.00
_cell.angle_beta   90.00
_cell.angle_gamma   90.00
#
_symmetry.space_group_name_H-M   'P 1'
#
loop_
_entity.id
_entity.type
_entity.pdbx_description
1 polymer ?
#
loop_
_entity_poly.entity_id
_entity_poly.type
_entity_poly.pdbx_seq_one_letter_code
_entity_poly.pdbx_strand_id
1 'polypeptide(L)' 'MNVILIAALLVFSGDEVKTENLDRLKTLIKPRAEETKWEEIPWRVDLWQARRDAAKTGKPIVLWEMDGNPMGCG' A
#
# COMPACT_ATOMS: atom_id res chain seq x y z
N MET A 1 17.59 12.67 42.02
CA MET A 1 16.61 11.93 41.18
C MET A 1 15.52 12.92 40.75
N ASN A 2 15.75 13.85 39.79
CA ASN A 2 14.70 14.85 39.56
C ASN A 2 14.70 15.77 38.32
N VAL A 3 15.52 15.58 37.27
CA VAL A 3 15.41 16.49 36.10
C VAL A 3 15.51 15.72 34.78
N ILE A 4 16.47 14.80 34.69
CA ILE A 4 16.67 13.97 33.50
C ILE A 4 15.47 13.06 33.22
N LEU A 5 14.85 12.48 34.27
CA LEU A 5 13.64 11.66 34.10
C LEU A 5 12.42 12.47 33.62
N ILE A 6 12.28 13.72 34.07
CA ILE A 6 11.15 14.59 33.71
C ILE A 6 11.28 15.07 32.26
N ALA A 7 12.51 15.44 31.84
CA ALA A 7 12.78 15.83 30.47
C ALA A 7 12.53 14.67 29.48
N ALA A 8 12.89 13.44 29.85
CA ALA A 8 12.60 12.27 29.03
C ALA A 8 11.09 12.03 28.86
N LEU A 9 10.31 12.14 29.95
CA LEU A 9 8.85 11.95 29.90
C LEU A 9 8.12 13.00 29.04
N LEU A 10 8.62 14.23 28.96
CA LEU A 10 8.06 15.28 28.11
C LEU A 10 8.34 15.04 26.62
N VAL A 11 9.48 14.45 26.27
CA VAL A 11 9.83 14.08 24.88
C VAL A 11 9.02 12.87 24.40
N PHE A 12 8.58 12.00 25.31
CA PHE A 12 7.73 10.84 25.00
C PHE A 12 6.22 11.12 25.13
N SER A 13 5.78 12.35 25.40
CA SER A 13 4.38 12.70 25.17
C SER A 13 4.14 12.70 23.67
N GLY A 14 3.68 11.57 23.14
CA GLY A 14 3.28 11.45 21.74
C GLY A 14 2.33 12.59 21.40
N ASP A 15 2.62 13.30 20.32
CA ASP A 15 1.79 14.40 19.86
C ASP A 15 0.35 13.92 19.76
N GLU A 16 -0.56 14.57 20.49
CA GLU A 16 -1.99 14.36 20.35
C GLU A 16 -2.36 14.67 18.90
N VAL A 17 -2.96 13.69 18.19
CA VAL A 17 -3.35 13.87 16.80
C VAL A 17 -4.49 14.88 16.74
N LYS A 18 -4.12 16.16 16.65
CA LYS A 18 -5.05 17.25 16.38
C LYS A 18 -5.78 16.93 15.07
N THR A 19 -7.08 17.16 15.03
CA THR A 19 -7.93 16.85 13.85
C THR A 19 -7.41 17.49 12.55
N GLU A 20 -6.80 18.67 12.63
CA GLU A 20 -6.10 19.34 11.51
C GLU A 20 -4.94 18.49 10.94
N ASN A 21 -4.22 17.76 11.79
CA ASN A 21 -3.15 16.86 11.34
C ASN A 21 -3.71 15.61 10.66
N LEU A 22 -4.92 15.17 11.01
CA LEU A 22 -5.54 13.98 10.44
C LEU A 22 -5.93 14.18 8.97
N ASP A 23 -6.53 15.32 8.60
CA ASP A 23 -6.95 15.53 7.21
C ASP A 23 -5.76 15.76 6.27
N ARG A 24 -4.71 16.43 6.77
CA ARG A 24 -3.42 16.48 6.08
C ARG A 24 -2.85 15.07 5.89
N LEU A 25 -2.85 14.24 6.94
CA LEU A 25 -2.35 12.88 6.87
C LEU A 25 -3.13 12.02 5.87
N LYS A 26 -4.46 12.06 5.89
CA LYS A 26 -5.31 11.35 4.92
C LYS A 26 -4.99 11.70 3.47
N THR A 27 -4.65 12.97 3.22
CA THR A 27 -4.29 13.43 1.88
C THR A 27 -2.91 12.91 1.49
N LEU A 28 -1.95 12.90 2.41
CA LEU A 28 -0.59 12.44 2.17
C LEU A 28 -0.48 10.92 1.97
N ILE A 29 -1.27 10.12 2.68
CA ILE A 29 -1.17 8.64 2.62
C ILE A 29 -1.90 8.03 1.42
N LYS A 30 -2.80 8.78 0.78
CA LYS A 30 -3.51 8.27 -0.40
C LYS A 30 -2.58 8.35 -1.62
N PRO A 31 -2.56 7.31 -2.47
CA PRO A 31 -1.83 7.39 -3.73
C PRO A 31 -2.41 8.50 -4.59
N ARG A 32 -1.56 9.16 -5.36
CA ARG A 32 -1.98 10.06 -6.45
C ARG A 32 -2.56 9.23 -7.59
N ALA A 33 -3.40 9.85 -8.41
CA ALA A 33 -4.04 9.17 -9.54
C ALA A 33 -3.01 8.55 -10.51
N GLU A 34 -1.84 9.19 -10.68
CA GLU A 34 -0.78 8.66 -11.55
C GLU A 34 -0.10 7.41 -10.97
N GLU A 35 -0.16 7.20 -9.66
CA GLU A 35 0.46 6.08 -8.94
C GLU A 35 -0.43 4.82 -8.99
N THR A 36 -1.72 4.95 -9.30
CA THR A 36 -2.69 3.86 -9.42
C THR A 36 -3.14 3.57 -10.85
N LYS A 37 -2.45 4.09 -11.88
CA LYS A 37 -2.79 3.82 -13.30
C LYS A 37 -2.86 2.34 -13.67
N TRP A 38 -2.16 1.49 -12.94
CA TRP A 38 -2.23 0.04 -13.12
C TRP A 38 -3.63 -0.52 -12.86
N GLU A 39 -4.48 0.16 -12.06
CA GLU A 39 -5.87 -0.22 -11.82
C GLU A 39 -6.76 -0.05 -13.06
N GLU A 40 -6.39 0.83 -14.00
CA GLU A 40 -7.14 1.09 -15.23
C GLU A 40 -6.90 0.01 -16.31
N ILE A 41 -5.88 -0.83 -16.13
CA ILE A 41 -5.57 -1.90 -17.08
C ILE A 41 -6.71 -2.94 -17.00
N PRO A 42 -7.29 -3.37 -18.14
CA PRO A 42 -8.31 -4.43 -18.16
C PRO A 42 -7.64 -5.80 -17.94
N TRP A 43 -7.26 -6.07 -16.69
CA TRP A 43 -6.58 -7.29 -16.29
C TRP A 43 -7.42 -8.53 -16.61
N ARG A 44 -6.76 -9.58 -17.10
CA ARG A 44 -7.38 -10.90 -17.21
C ARG A 44 -7.32 -11.57 -15.84
N VAL A 45 -8.47 -12.00 -15.33
CA VAL A 45 -8.58 -12.65 -14.02
C VAL A 45 -8.55 -14.19 -14.08
N ASP A 46 -8.63 -14.76 -15.28
CA ASP A 46 -8.43 -16.20 -15.53
C ASP A 46 -7.04 -16.43 -16.13
N LEU A 47 -6.13 -16.94 -15.30
CA LEU A 47 -4.75 -17.24 -15.70
C LEU A 47 -4.69 -18.28 -16.84
N TRP A 48 -5.60 -19.26 -16.86
CA TRP A 48 -5.61 -20.31 -17.87
C TRP A 48 -6.04 -19.77 -19.23
N GLN A 49 -7.04 -18.88 -19.26
CA GLN A 49 -7.41 -18.16 -20.48
C GLN A 49 -6.28 -17.23 -20.95
N ALA A 50 -5.67 -16.46 -20.04
CA ALA A 50 -4.54 -15.58 -20.37
C ALA A 50 -3.38 -16.35 -21.01
N ARG A 51 -3.06 -17.54 -20.48
CA ARG A 51 -2.03 -18.43 -21.04
C ARG A 51 -2.36 -18.87 -22.48
N ARG A 52 -3.61 -19.25 -22.76
CA ARG A 52 -4.02 -19.63 -24.12
C ARG A 52 -3.90 -18.46 -25.10
N ASP A 53 -4.29 -17.25 -24.69
CA ASP A 53 -4.20 -16.05 -25.53
C ASP A 53 -2.74 -15.68 -25.84
N ALA A 54 -1.86 -15.75 -24.83
CA ALA A 54 -0.43 -15.51 -24.98
C ALA A 54 0.20 -16.50 -25.99
N ALA A 55 -0.12 -17.79 -25.88
CA ALA A 55 0.39 -18.81 -26.81
C ALA A 55 -0.08 -18.58 -28.26
N LYS A 56 -1.34 -18.15 -28.45
CA LYS A 56 -1.87 -17.83 -29.79
C LYS A 56 -1.22 -16.60 -30.42
N THR A 57 -0.87 -15.61 -29.61
CA THR A 57 -0.35 -14.31 -30.07
C THR A 57 1.17 -14.21 -30.05
N GLY A 58 1.86 -15.18 -29.44
CA GLY A 58 3.31 -15.15 -29.23
C GLY A 58 3.77 -14.04 -28.28
N LYS A 59 2.86 -13.45 -27.48
CA LYS A 59 3.17 -12.36 -26.55
C LYS A 59 3.46 -12.89 -25.14
N PRO A 60 4.40 -12.27 -24.39
CA PRO A 60 4.65 -12.64 -23.00
C PRO A 60 3.49 -12.23 -22.09
N ILE A 61 3.41 -12.86 -20.91
CA ILE A 61 2.44 -12.53 -19.85
C ILE A 61 3.15 -11.72 -18.77
N VAL A 62 2.55 -10.60 -18.37
CA VAL A 62 2.86 -9.93 -17.10
C VAL A 62 1.88 -10.47 -16.06
N LEU A 63 2.39 -11.16 -15.05
CA LEU A 63 1.60 -11.70 -13.96
C LEU A 63 1.66 -10.74 -12.77
N TRP A 64 0.51 -10.17 -12.42
CA TRP A 64 0.34 -9.33 -11.24
C TRP A 64 -0.53 -10.11 -10.25
N GLU A 65 0.14 -10.83 -9.36
CA GLU A 65 -0.53 -11.61 -8.32
C GLU A 65 0.13 -11.36 -6.97
N MET A 66 -0.61 -11.65 -5.91
CA MET A 66 -0.07 -11.67 -4.55
C MET A 66 0.16 -13.14 -4.20
N ASP A 67 1.42 -13.59 -4.28
CA ASP A 67 1.82 -14.92 -3.80
C ASP A 67 1.78 -14.93 -2.26
N GLY A 68 0.75 -15.56 -1.68
CA GLY A 68 0.42 -15.41 -0.26
C GLY A 68 1.25 -16.24 0.73
N ASN A 69 1.54 -15.63 1.89
CA ASN A 69 1.87 -16.24 3.19
C ASN A 69 1.01 -15.55 4.30
N PRO A 70 0.48 -16.27 5.31
CA PRO A 70 -0.56 -15.83 6.26
C PRO A 70 -0.28 -14.65 7.20
N MET A 71 0.83 -13.92 7.09
CA MET A 71 0.94 -12.58 7.70
C MET A 71 0.31 -11.48 6.81
N GLY A 72 -0.39 -11.88 5.74
CA GLY A 72 -1.38 -11.12 4.95
C GLY A 72 -1.40 -11.54 3.46
N CYS A 73 -2.50 -11.90 2.78
CA CYS A 73 -3.93 -12.03 3.12
C CYS A 73 -4.24 -13.15 4.12
N GLY A 74 -4.54 -12.74 5.35
CA GLY A 74 -5.17 -13.49 6.44
C GLY A 74 -5.95 -12.50 7.29
#